data_AF-A0A9D8MUD3-F1
#
_entry.id   AF-A0A9D8MUD3-F1
#
_cell.length_a   1.000
_cell.length_b   1.000
_cell.length_c   1.000
_cell.angle_alpha   90.00
_cell.angle_beta   90.00
_cell.angle_gamma   90.00
#
_symmetry.space_group_name_H-M   'P 1'
#
loop_
_entity.id
_entity.type
_entity.pdbx_description
1 polymer ?
#
loop_
_entity_poly.entity_id
_entity_poly.type
_entity_poly.pdbx_seq_one_letter_code
_entity_poly.pdbx_strand_id
1 'polypeptide(L)'
;MKEETKVAKKKATKKNVKTLESILDLNANNIWDLDEFAIADAWEKDREGEDFSISEQKLLNTIRLAFEVVHYNPEDEREAQKYENGGWAKVTHCDPAKGCVAIRRKAIERITDLSYENIRHISTAMLLELIDRNFGGGWDSIALAIRDIIETGFEISTTQLPASRIHAPGGTVEKKKAQGFDVLEIPKGTWIEAIFAKKKDPVEKIHMDLPEREYDEDGNLIPLSDGQDMGEENEEDGLENDDTYFSSLTPEADVKDLEEEGLSIEDVNESEDEEE
;
A
#
# COMPACT_ATOMS: atom_id res chain seq x y z
N MET A 1 37.10 -24.08 -41.36
CA MET A 1 36.54 -22.78 -40.96
C MET A 1 35.46 -23.08 -39.92
N LYS A 2 35.62 -22.57 -38.71
CA LYS A 2 34.81 -22.89 -37.53
C LYS A 2 33.61 -21.95 -37.51
N GLU A 3 32.38 -22.47 -37.62
CA GLU A 3 31.17 -21.70 -37.32
C GLU A 3 30.79 -21.96 -35.86
N GLU A 4 31.07 -20.96 -35.04
CA GLU A 4 30.63 -20.86 -33.65
C GLU A 4 29.15 -20.45 -33.64
N THR A 5 28.25 -21.42 -33.52
CA THR A 5 26.84 -21.13 -33.25
C THR A 5 26.70 -20.77 -31.77
N LYS A 6 26.61 -19.46 -31.52
CA LYS A 6 26.39 -18.84 -30.22
C LYS A 6 25.18 -19.46 -29.51
N VAL A 7 25.47 -20.12 -28.40
CA VAL A 7 24.54 -20.50 -27.35
C VAL A 7 23.89 -19.24 -26.79
N ALA A 8 22.67 -18.93 -27.25
CA ALA A 8 21.81 -17.93 -26.63
C ALA A 8 21.28 -18.51 -25.31
N LYS A 9 22.06 -18.35 -24.23
CA LYS A 9 21.57 -18.50 -22.86
C LYS A 9 20.44 -17.49 -22.65
N LYS A 10 19.18 -17.92 -22.81
CA LYS A 10 18.03 -17.28 -22.18
C LYS A 10 18.29 -17.28 -20.68
N LYS A 11 18.75 -16.13 -20.14
CA LYS A 11 18.68 -15.83 -18.72
C LYS A 11 17.19 -15.80 -18.36
N ALA A 12 16.66 -16.94 -17.93
CA ALA A 12 15.45 -16.96 -17.15
C ALA A 12 15.75 -16.14 -15.89
N THR A 13 15.10 -15.00 -15.76
CA THR A 13 15.00 -14.23 -14.53
C THR A 13 14.39 -15.15 -13.48
N LYS A 14 15.24 -15.78 -12.67
CA LYS A 14 14.83 -16.42 -11.43
C LYS A 14 14.18 -15.33 -10.59
N LYS A 15 12.85 -15.33 -10.51
CA LYS A 15 12.15 -14.75 -9.37
C LYS A 15 12.76 -15.44 -8.15
N ASN A 16 13.40 -14.68 -7.27
CA ASN A 16 13.80 -15.18 -5.97
C ASN A 16 12.51 -15.51 -5.22
N VAL A 17 12.04 -16.75 -5.35
CA VAL A 17 10.97 -17.26 -4.50
C VAL A 17 11.60 -17.36 -3.12
N LYS A 18 11.27 -16.38 -2.25
CA LYS A 18 11.62 -16.43 -0.83
C LYS A 18 11.08 -17.76 -0.31
N THR A 19 11.97 -18.68 0.01
CA THR A 19 11.57 -19.98 0.56
C THR A 19 11.39 -19.74 2.06
N LEU A 20 10.19 -20.00 2.60
CA LEU A 20 9.98 -20.00 4.04
C LEU A 20 10.78 -21.17 4.63
N GLU A 21 11.68 -20.89 5.57
CA GLU A 21 12.36 -21.93 6.34
C GLU A 21 11.46 -22.48 7.45
N SER A 22 10.70 -21.61 8.11
CA SER A 22 9.64 -21.98 9.06
C SER A 22 8.41 -21.14 8.83
N ILE A 23 7.24 -21.74 8.96
CA ILE A 23 5.96 -21.04 8.87
C ILE A 23 5.72 -20.12 10.07
N LEU A 24 6.42 -20.34 11.19
CA LEU A 24 6.37 -19.49 12.38
C LEU A 24 6.90 -18.08 12.13
N ASP A 25 7.76 -17.91 11.12
CA ASP A 25 8.31 -16.62 10.70
C ASP A 25 7.38 -15.82 9.77
N LEU A 26 6.16 -16.34 9.52
CA LEU A 26 5.15 -15.61 8.76
C LEU A 26 4.76 -14.32 9.47
N ASN A 27 4.81 -13.23 8.71
CA ASN A 27 4.33 -11.92 9.13
C ASN A 27 3.56 -11.24 7.98
N ALA A 28 2.89 -10.13 8.30
CA ALA A 28 2.06 -9.39 7.35
C ALA A 28 2.83 -8.83 6.13
N ASN A 29 4.16 -8.71 6.20
CA ASN A 29 4.98 -8.24 5.08
C ASN A 29 5.43 -9.40 4.17
N ASN A 30 5.81 -10.53 4.76
CA ASN A 30 6.33 -11.69 4.04
C ASN A 30 5.23 -12.49 3.33
N ILE A 31 4.01 -12.49 3.88
CA ILE A 31 2.89 -13.31 3.36
C ILE A 31 2.59 -13.05 1.87
N TRP A 32 2.79 -11.82 1.41
CA TRP A 32 2.49 -11.41 0.03
C TRP A 32 3.48 -11.95 -1.01
N ASP A 33 4.73 -12.20 -0.62
CA ASP A 33 5.81 -12.67 -1.50
C ASP A 33 5.84 -14.20 -1.65
N LEU A 34 4.95 -14.91 -0.94
CA LEU A 34 4.94 -16.36 -0.85
C LEU A 34 3.88 -16.98 -1.75
N ASP A 35 4.10 -18.22 -2.16
CA ASP A 35 3.14 -19.01 -2.93
C ASP A 35 2.30 -19.93 -2.02
N GLU A 36 1.09 -20.26 -2.47
CA GLU A 36 0.13 -21.09 -1.74
C GLU A 36 0.74 -22.45 -1.35
N PHE A 37 1.48 -23.06 -2.26
CA PHE A 37 2.13 -24.36 -2.05
C PHE A 37 3.34 -24.27 -1.11
N ALA A 38 4.05 -23.14 -1.10
CA ALA A 38 5.18 -22.93 -0.20
C ALA A 38 4.70 -22.79 1.26
N ILE A 39 3.57 -22.10 1.45
CA ILE A 39 2.90 -22.01 2.75
C ILE A 39 2.43 -23.40 3.19
N ALA A 40 1.83 -24.20 2.30
CA ALA A 40 1.37 -25.54 2.65
C ALA A 40 2.50 -26.52 3.00
N ASP A 41 3.63 -26.47 2.26
CA ASP A 41 4.80 -27.29 2.57
C ASP A 41 5.44 -26.91 3.91
N ALA A 42 5.57 -25.60 4.20
CA ALA A 42 6.04 -25.12 5.50
C ALA A 42 5.07 -25.47 6.65
N TRP A 43 3.76 -25.45 6.37
CA TRP A 43 2.72 -25.81 7.33
C TRP A 43 2.84 -27.28 7.75
N GLU A 44 2.93 -28.21 6.79
CA GLU A 44 3.00 -29.64 7.10
C GLU A 44 4.32 -30.02 7.80
N LYS A 45 5.43 -29.31 7.53
CA LYS A 45 6.71 -29.50 8.24
C LYS A 45 6.65 -29.08 9.70
N ASP A 46 6.07 -27.92 9.98
CA ASP A 46 6.07 -27.34 11.33
C ASP A 46 4.87 -27.82 12.18
N ARG A 47 3.87 -28.49 11.56
CA ARG A 47 2.71 -29.09 12.26
C ARG A 47 3.13 -30.11 13.32
N GLU A 48 4.25 -30.81 13.13
CA GLU A 48 4.77 -31.78 14.11
C GLU A 48 5.45 -31.11 15.32
N GLY A 49 5.62 -29.78 15.30
CA GLY A 49 6.21 -28.99 16.37
C GLY A 49 5.24 -28.75 17.55
N GLU A 50 5.77 -28.85 18.77
CA GLU A 50 5.02 -28.71 20.03
C GLU A 50 4.37 -27.32 20.20
N ASP A 51 4.99 -26.28 19.63
CA ASP A 51 4.53 -24.87 19.72
C ASP A 51 3.53 -24.46 18.62
N PHE A 52 3.25 -25.34 17.65
CA PHE A 52 2.41 -24.99 16.51
C PHE A 52 0.95 -24.77 16.90
N SER A 53 0.41 -25.57 17.83
CA SER A 53 -1.01 -25.48 18.22
C SER A 53 -1.41 -24.12 18.79
N ILE A 54 -0.48 -23.40 19.41
CA ILE A 54 -0.72 -22.07 20.00
C ILE A 54 -0.63 -21.00 18.92
N SER A 55 0.28 -21.18 17.95
CA SER A 55 0.53 -20.23 16.88
C SER A 55 -0.40 -20.40 15.67
N GLU A 56 -1.05 -21.56 15.51
CA GLU A 56 -1.95 -21.88 14.40
C GLU A 56 -2.95 -20.76 14.10
N GLN A 57 -3.65 -20.26 15.13
CA GLN A 57 -4.67 -19.22 14.93
C GLN A 57 -4.07 -17.86 14.54
N LYS A 58 -2.88 -17.53 15.05
CA LYS A 58 -2.13 -16.33 14.65
C LYS A 58 -1.69 -16.45 13.19
N LEU A 59 -1.16 -17.61 12.81
CA LEU A 59 -0.72 -17.89 11.44
C LEU A 59 -1.89 -17.81 10.45
N LEU A 60 -3.04 -18.42 10.77
CA LEU A 60 -4.24 -18.33 9.93
C LEU A 60 -4.72 -16.88 9.78
N ASN A 61 -4.67 -16.09 10.85
CA ASN A 61 -5.02 -14.67 10.78
C ASN A 61 -4.06 -13.89 9.87
N THR A 62 -2.76 -14.19 9.91
CA THR A 62 -1.77 -13.59 8.99
C THR A 62 -2.00 -14.04 7.56
N ILE A 63 -2.28 -15.32 7.33
CA ILE A 63 -2.58 -15.88 5.99
C ILE A 63 -3.84 -15.22 5.41
N ARG A 64 -4.87 -14.98 6.22
CA ARG A 64 -6.13 -14.30 5.81
C ARG A 64 -5.94 -12.89 5.24
N LEU A 65 -4.79 -12.25 5.47
CA LEU A 65 -4.49 -10.94 4.90
C LEU A 65 -4.33 -11.01 3.37
N ALA A 66 -3.63 -12.04 2.88
CA ALA A 66 -3.30 -12.18 1.45
C ALA A 66 -3.97 -13.39 0.76
N PHE A 67 -4.45 -14.37 1.53
CA PHE A 67 -5.04 -15.59 1.03
C PHE A 67 -6.46 -15.77 1.56
N GLU A 68 -7.31 -16.37 0.73
CA GLU A 68 -8.58 -16.91 1.14
C GLU A 68 -8.35 -18.22 1.89
N VAL A 69 -8.95 -18.33 3.08
CA VAL A 69 -8.79 -19.47 4.00
C VAL A 69 -10.16 -20.07 4.25
N VAL A 70 -10.37 -21.30 3.80
CA VAL A 70 -11.64 -22.01 3.95
C VAL A 70 -11.43 -23.29 4.74
N HIS A 71 -12.17 -23.46 5.83
CA HIS A 71 -12.18 -24.70 6.61
C HIS A 71 -13.20 -25.66 5.99
N TYR A 72 -12.80 -26.91 5.74
CA TYR A 72 -13.66 -27.94 5.17
C TYR A 72 -13.37 -29.29 5.83
N ASN A 73 -14.36 -30.18 5.84
CA ASN A 73 -14.16 -31.54 6.33
C ASN A 73 -13.68 -32.43 5.16
N PRO A 74 -12.50 -33.07 5.24
CA PRO A 74 -12.03 -33.97 4.19
C PRO A 74 -12.92 -35.21 3.98
N GLU A 75 -13.78 -35.56 4.94
CA GLU A 75 -14.73 -36.68 4.80
C GLU A 75 -15.87 -36.39 3.82
N ASP A 76 -16.17 -35.13 3.52
CA ASP A 76 -17.14 -34.77 2.48
C ASP A 76 -16.47 -34.74 1.11
N GLU A 77 -16.64 -35.84 0.36
CA GLU A 77 -16.08 -36.01 -0.99
C GLU A 77 -16.48 -34.89 -1.96
N ARG A 78 -17.65 -34.24 -1.76
CA ARG A 78 -18.10 -33.12 -2.61
C ARG A 78 -17.34 -31.83 -2.34
N GLU A 79 -16.93 -31.60 -1.09
CA GLU A 79 -16.12 -30.44 -0.73
C GLU A 79 -14.66 -30.66 -1.14
N ALA A 80 -14.12 -31.85 -0.86
CA ALA A 80 -12.78 -32.23 -1.25
C ALA A 80 -12.55 -32.06 -2.77
N GLN A 81 -13.51 -32.48 -3.60
CA GLN A 81 -13.40 -32.41 -5.06
C GLN A 81 -13.44 -30.97 -5.61
N LYS A 82 -14.07 -30.01 -4.91
CA LYS A 82 -14.05 -28.58 -5.29
C LYS A 82 -12.66 -27.98 -5.11
N TYR A 83 -12.00 -28.32 -4.01
CA TYR A 83 -10.67 -27.78 -3.68
C TYR A 83 -9.54 -28.51 -4.43
N GLU A 84 -9.80 -29.71 -4.95
CA GLU A 84 -8.84 -30.49 -5.73
C GLU A 84 -8.60 -29.93 -7.16
N ASN A 85 -9.62 -29.35 -7.79
CA ASN A 85 -9.54 -28.84 -9.16
C ASN A 85 -9.29 -27.32 -9.26
N GLY A 86 -9.29 -26.60 -8.14
CA GLY A 86 -9.32 -25.12 -8.12
C GLY A 86 -7.99 -24.41 -7.88
N GLY A 87 -6.86 -25.13 -7.86
CA GLY A 87 -5.57 -24.54 -7.50
C GLY A 87 -5.47 -24.13 -6.03
N TRP A 88 -6.21 -24.81 -5.14
CA TRP A 88 -6.16 -24.58 -3.71
C TRP A 88 -5.04 -25.41 -3.09
N ALA A 89 -4.25 -24.79 -2.22
CA ALA A 89 -3.31 -25.51 -1.37
C ALA A 89 -4.05 -26.04 -0.13
N LYS A 90 -3.90 -27.33 0.16
CA LYS A 90 -4.57 -28.00 1.27
C LYS A 90 -3.59 -28.10 2.43
N VAL A 91 -4.00 -27.64 3.61
CA VAL A 91 -3.27 -27.81 4.87
C VAL A 91 -4.17 -28.42 5.91
N THR A 92 -3.63 -29.29 6.74
CA THR A 92 -4.39 -29.93 7.82
C THR A 92 -4.24 -29.14 9.12
N HIS A 93 -5.31 -29.04 9.92
CA HIS A 93 -5.16 -28.48 11.27
C HIS A 93 -4.34 -29.42 12.16
N CYS A 94 -3.71 -28.87 13.21
CA CYS A 94 -3.11 -29.69 14.26
C CYS A 94 -4.15 -30.55 15.00
N ASP A 95 -5.36 -30.01 15.16
CA ASP A 95 -6.48 -30.75 15.72
C ASP A 95 -7.31 -31.40 14.61
N PRO A 96 -7.33 -32.75 14.51
CA PRO A 96 -8.10 -33.45 13.48
C PRO A 96 -9.61 -33.20 13.60
N ALA A 97 -10.12 -32.77 14.77
CA ALA A 97 -11.53 -32.43 14.95
C ALA A 97 -11.92 -31.13 14.23
N LYS A 98 -10.95 -30.27 13.91
CA LYS A 98 -11.18 -28.99 13.22
C LYS A 98 -11.12 -29.11 11.69
N GLY A 99 -10.82 -30.30 11.16
CA GLY A 99 -10.82 -30.60 9.72
C GLY A 99 -9.58 -30.11 8.97
N CYS A 100 -9.76 -29.83 7.68
CA CYS A 100 -8.71 -29.33 6.78
C CYS A 100 -8.99 -27.88 6.40
N VAL A 101 -7.95 -27.21 5.91
CA VAL A 101 -8.01 -25.85 5.41
C VAL A 101 -7.53 -25.80 3.97
N ALA A 102 -8.34 -25.19 3.12
CA ALA A 102 -7.97 -24.84 1.77
C ALA A 102 -7.52 -23.37 1.75
N ILE A 103 -6.34 -23.12 1.19
CA ILE A 103 -5.71 -21.81 1.06
C ILE A 103 -5.59 -21.49 -0.43
N ARG A 104 -6.01 -20.30 -0.83
CA ARG A 104 -5.82 -19.79 -2.20
C ARG A 104 -5.50 -18.31 -2.17
N ARG A 105 -4.59 -17.84 -3.03
CA ARG A 105 -4.27 -16.40 -3.07
C ARG A 105 -5.52 -15.61 -3.41
N LYS A 106 -5.78 -14.57 -2.62
CA LYS A 106 -6.92 -13.69 -2.84
C LYS A 106 -6.67 -12.92 -4.14
N ALA A 107 -7.47 -13.21 -5.16
CA ALA A 107 -7.44 -12.47 -6.40
C ALA A 107 -8.02 -11.07 -6.14
N ILE A 108 -7.26 -10.03 -6.51
CA ILE A 108 -7.75 -8.66 -6.47
C ILE A 108 -8.38 -8.42 -7.85
N GLU A 109 -9.72 -8.52 -7.91
CA GLU A 109 -10.47 -8.39 -9.17
C GLU A 109 -11.16 -7.04 -9.30
N ARG A 110 -11.50 -6.41 -8.17
CA ARG A 110 -12.17 -5.10 -8.12
C ARG A 110 -11.32 -4.09 -7.38
N ILE A 111 -11.53 -2.82 -7.71
CA ILE A 111 -10.86 -1.71 -7.05
C ILE A 111 -11.23 -1.58 -5.56
N THR A 112 -12.40 -2.11 -5.18
CA THR A 112 -12.88 -2.18 -3.79
C THR A 112 -12.15 -3.22 -2.94
N ASP A 113 -11.46 -4.17 -3.56
CA ASP A 113 -10.70 -5.20 -2.85
C ASP A 113 -9.29 -4.71 -2.47
N LEU A 114 -8.94 -3.46 -2.81
CA LEU A 114 -7.69 -2.81 -2.44
C LEU A 114 -7.66 -2.43 -0.95
N SER A 115 -6.49 -2.57 -0.34
CA SER A 115 -6.20 -2.23 1.05
C SER A 115 -4.82 -1.57 1.15
N TYR A 116 -4.56 -0.89 2.26
CA TYR A 116 -3.26 -0.25 2.52
C TYR A 116 -2.09 -1.24 2.55
N GLU A 117 -2.35 -2.51 2.86
CA GLU A 117 -1.34 -3.55 2.86
C GLU A 117 -1.12 -4.08 1.44
N ASN A 118 -2.19 -4.43 0.73
CA ASN A 118 -2.06 -5.11 -0.56
C ASN A 118 -1.52 -4.19 -1.67
N ILE A 119 -1.80 -2.89 -1.61
CA ILE A 119 -1.44 -1.94 -2.67
C ILE A 119 0.07 -1.91 -2.93
N ARG A 120 0.88 -2.13 -1.91
CA ARG A 120 2.35 -2.17 -2.02
C ARG A 120 2.88 -3.39 -2.76
N HIS A 121 2.14 -4.49 -2.76
CA HIS A 121 2.53 -5.75 -3.38
C HIS A 121 2.00 -5.91 -4.81
N ILE A 122 1.07 -5.06 -5.23
CA ILE A 122 0.51 -5.06 -6.58
C ILE A 122 1.52 -4.43 -7.59
N SER A 123 1.39 -4.83 -8.85
CA SER A 123 2.13 -4.23 -9.96
C SER A 123 1.35 -3.08 -10.61
N THR A 124 2.04 -2.12 -11.19
CA THR A 124 1.39 -0.98 -11.88
C THR A 124 0.42 -1.44 -12.96
N ALA A 125 0.78 -2.47 -13.74
CA ALA A 125 -0.08 -3.03 -14.77
C ALA A 125 -1.40 -3.58 -14.22
N MET A 126 -1.34 -4.31 -13.10
CA MET A 126 -2.55 -4.83 -12.44
C MET A 126 -3.42 -3.70 -11.89
N LEU A 127 -2.81 -2.65 -11.32
CA LEU A 127 -3.56 -1.48 -10.86
C LEU A 127 -4.32 -0.81 -12.01
N LEU A 128 -3.65 -0.59 -13.15
CA LEU A 128 -4.28 0.01 -14.33
C LEU A 128 -5.41 -0.87 -14.87
N GLU A 129 -5.22 -2.19 -14.91
CA GLU A 129 -6.28 -3.12 -15.31
C GLU A 129 -7.51 -3.06 -14.38
N LEU A 130 -7.31 -2.92 -13.07
CA LEU A 130 -8.39 -2.75 -12.10
C LEU A 130 -9.16 -1.43 -12.30
N ILE A 131 -8.45 -0.35 -12.64
CA ILE A 131 -9.05 0.95 -12.94
C ILE A 131 -9.86 0.87 -14.24
N ASP A 132 -9.33 0.23 -15.27
CA ASP A 132 -10.02 0.06 -16.57
C ASP A 132 -11.32 -0.76 -16.43
N ARG A 133 -11.26 -1.85 -15.66
CA ARG A 133 -12.42 -2.70 -15.34
C ARG A 133 -13.51 -1.96 -14.56
N ASN A 134 -13.20 -0.85 -13.87
CA ASN A 134 -14.16 -0.05 -13.12
C ASN A 134 -14.99 0.90 -14.02
N PHE A 135 -15.37 0.44 -15.21
CA PHE A 135 -16.34 1.07 -16.12
C PHE A 135 -15.95 2.42 -16.72
N GLY A 136 -14.67 2.71 -16.89
CA GLY A 136 -14.23 3.87 -17.71
C GLY A 136 -14.70 5.24 -17.22
N GLY A 137 -15.13 5.35 -15.96
CA GLY A 137 -15.56 6.62 -15.35
C GLY A 137 -14.42 7.62 -15.15
N GLY A 138 -13.17 7.18 -15.31
CA GLY A 138 -11.97 7.97 -15.05
C GLY A 138 -11.55 7.92 -13.58
N TRP A 139 -10.47 8.62 -13.26
CA TRP A 139 -9.90 8.64 -11.91
C TRP A 139 -10.86 9.24 -10.88
N ASP A 140 -11.56 10.31 -11.25
CA ASP A 140 -12.47 11.03 -10.36
C ASP A 140 -13.72 10.22 -9.98
N SER A 141 -14.04 9.17 -10.75
CA SER A 141 -15.17 8.28 -10.46
C SER A 141 -14.91 7.28 -9.33
N ILE A 142 -13.65 7.06 -8.98
CA ILE A 142 -13.25 6.14 -7.91
C ILE A 142 -13.56 6.80 -6.55
N ALA A 143 -14.06 6.04 -5.57
CA ALA A 143 -14.31 6.58 -4.24
C ALA A 143 -13.02 7.16 -3.61
N LEU A 144 -13.14 8.29 -2.90
CA LEU A 144 -11.98 8.97 -2.29
C LEU A 144 -11.13 8.03 -1.44
N ALA A 145 -11.76 7.22 -0.59
CA ALA A 145 -11.05 6.24 0.24
C ALA A 145 -10.17 5.25 -0.57
N ILE A 146 -10.60 4.89 -1.78
CA ILE A 146 -9.84 3.98 -2.64
C ILE A 146 -8.71 4.73 -3.36
N ARG A 147 -8.95 5.98 -3.80
CA ARG A 147 -7.89 6.84 -4.34
C ARG A 147 -6.79 7.06 -3.31
N ASP A 148 -7.15 7.34 -2.07
CA ASP A 148 -6.19 7.53 -0.98
C ASP A 148 -5.33 6.27 -0.79
N ILE A 149 -5.94 5.07 -0.77
CA ILE A 149 -5.20 3.80 -0.72
C ILE A 149 -4.22 3.68 -1.88
N ILE A 150 -4.66 3.97 -3.11
CA ILE A 150 -3.80 3.90 -4.31
C ILE A 150 -2.64 4.88 -4.20
N GLU A 151 -2.88 6.12 -3.78
CA GLU A 151 -1.86 7.16 -3.61
C GLU A 151 -0.82 6.83 -2.53
N THR A 152 -1.16 5.95 -1.57
CA THR A 152 -0.16 5.46 -0.61
C THR A 152 0.91 4.56 -1.23
N GLY A 153 0.56 3.80 -2.28
CA GLY A 153 1.45 2.83 -2.94
C GLY A 153 1.93 3.24 -4.33
N PHE A 154 1.26 4.20 -4.97
CA PHE A 154 1.53 4.63 -6.34
C PHE A 154 1.49 6.15 -6.45
N GLU A 155 2.39 6.68 -7.27
CA GLU A 155 2.30 8.04 -7.76
C GLU A 155 1.37 8.07 -8.98
N ILE A 156 0.24 8.75 -8.83
CA ILE A 156 -0.78 8.88 -9.89
C ILE A 156 -0.73 10.29 -10.47
N SER A 157 -0.86 10.39 -11.79
CA SER A 157 -1.10 11.66 -12.48
C SER A 157 -2.17 11.46 -13.53
N THR A 158 -3.16 12.34 -13.59
CA THR A 158 -4.22 12.30 -14.61
C THR A 158 -4.05 13.46 -15.59
N THR A 159 -4.41 13.24 -16.85
CA THR A 159 -4.40 14.30 -17.86
C THR A 159 -5.52 14.05 -18.86
N GLN A 160 -6.28 15.11 -19.17
CA GLN A 160 -7.35 15.03 -20.16
C GLN A 160 -7.00 15.90 -21.36
N LEU A 161 -6.81 15.28 -22.52
CA LEU A 161 -6.46 15.95 -23.76
C LEU A 161 -7.14 15.26 -24.95
N PRO A 162 -7.37 15.96 -26.08
CA PRO A 162 -7.81 15.30 -27.30
C PRO A 162 -6.78 14.27 -27.79
N ALA A 163 -7.24 13.18 -28.40
CA ALA A 163 -6.39 12.08 -28.87
C ALA A 163 -5.21 12.56 -29.75
N SER A 164 -5.47 13.52 -30.63
CA SER A 164 -4.44 14.09 -31.53
C SER A 164 -3.31 14.78 -30.78
N ARG A 165 -3.57 15.34 -29.60
CA ARG A 165 -2.58 16.08 -28.80
C ARG A 165 -1.79 15.15 -27.87
N ILE A 166 -2.45 14.11 -27.36
CA ILE A 166 -1.86 13.21 -26.36
C ILE A 166 -0.83 12.24 -26.98
N HIS A 167 -1.03 11.88 -28.25
CA HIS A 167 -0.13 11.03 -29.05
C HIS A 167 0.85 11.81 -29.95
N ALA A 168 0.87 13.14 -29.86
CA ALA A 168 1.80 13.94 -30.65
C ALA A 168 3.25 13.56 -30.29
N PRO A 169 4.22 13.65 -31.23
CA PRO A 169 5.62 13.36 -30.94
C PRO A 169 6.17 14.28 -29.83
N GLY A 170 6.75 13.72 -28.77
CA GLY A 170 7.12 14.47 -27.57
C GLY A 170 5.93 14.89 -26.68
N GLY A 171 4.77 14.27 -26.90
CA GLY A 171 3.54 14.47 -26.15
C GLY A 171 3.61 13.92 -24.72
N THR A 172 2.53 14.10 -23.97
CA THR A 172 2.47 13.74 -22.54
C THR A 172 2.72 12.26 -22.30
N VAL A 173 2.22 11.38 -23.17
CA VAL A 173 2.37 9.91 -23.03
C VAL A 173 3.84 9.49 -23.15
N GLU A 174 4.55 9.99 -24.16
CA GLU A 174 5.96 9.64 -24.38
C GLU A 174 6.85 10.17 -23.26
N LYS A 175 6.61 11.40 -22.80
CA LYS A 175 7.33 12.00 -21.67
C LYS A 175 7.12 11.24 -20.36
N LYS A 176 5.88 10.87 -20.04
CA LYS A 176 5.54 10.14 -18.82
C LYS A 176 6.05 8.70 -18.87
N LYS A 177 5.98 8.03 -20.02
CA LYS A 177 6.61 6.71 -20.23
C LYS A 177 8.13 6.78 -20.03
N ALA A 178 8.79 7.83 -20.53
CA ALA A 178 10.22 8.04 -20.30
C ALA A 178 10.57 8.29 -18.82
N GLN A 179 9.64 8.83 -18.04
CA GLN A 179 9.77 9.02 -16.58
C GLN A 179 9.49 7.73 -15.77
N GLY A 180 9.13 6.63 -16.44
CA GLY A 180 8.82 5.34 -15.82
C GLY A 180 7.37 5.21 -15.33
N PHE A 181 6.44 6.02 -15.87
CA PHE A 181 5.02 5.83 -15.63
C PHE A 181 4.41 4.89 -16.68
N ASP A 182 3.58 3.97 -16.22
CA ASP A 182 2.66 3.25 -17.09
C ASP A 182 1.42 4.10 -17.33
N VAL A 183 0.79 3.94 -18.49
CA VAL A 183 -0.37 4.74 -18.90
C VAL A 183 -1.57 3.83 -19.15
N LEU A 184 -2.73 4.26 -18.65
CA LEU A 184 -4.04 3.78 -19.05
C LEU A 184 -4.76 4.93 -19.75
N GLU A 185 -5.28 4.66 -20.94
CA GLU A 185 -6.00 5.65 -21.74
C GLU A 185 -7.47 5.29 -21.80
N ILE A 186 -8.31 6.14 -21.22
CA ILE A 186 -9.76 5.95 -21.17
C ILE A 186 -10.41 6.93 -22.17
N PRO A 187 -11.06 6.44 -23.23
CA PRO A 187 -11.73 7.29 -24.20
C PRO A 187 -13.02 7.89 -23.60
N LYS A 188 -13.09 9.22 -23.53
CA LYS A 188 -14.25 10.01 -23.10
C LYS A 188 -14.78 10.85 -24.27
N GLY A 189 -15.41 10.17 -25.24
CA GLY A 189 -15.91 10.80 -26.46
C GLY A 189 -14.77 11.41 -27.30
N THR A 190 -14.73 12.73 -27.41
CA THR A 190 -13.67 13.47 -28.16
C THR A 190 -12.37 13.65 -27.37
N TRP A 191 -12.40 13.36 -26.06
CA TRP A 191 -11.26 13.52 -25.15
C TRP A 191 -10.73 12.15 -24.71
N ILE A 192 -9.44 12.09 -24.41
CA ILE A 192 -8.82 10.93 -23.78
C ILE A 192 -8.36 11.36 -22.38
N GLU A 193 -8.82 10.62 -21.38
CA GLU A 193 -8.25 10.69 -20.05
C GLU A 193 -7.11 9.68 -19.96
N ALA A 194 -5.87 10.18 -19.88
CA ALA A 194 -4.72 9.35 -19.56
C ALA A 194 -4.47 9.36 -18.06
N ILE A 195 -4.46 8.18 -17.48
CA ILE A 195 -4.08 7.91 -16.10
C ILE A 195 -2.68 7.33 -16.13
N PHE A 196 -1.74 8.08 -15.57
CA PHE A 196 -0.35 7.67 -15.41
C PHE A 196 -0.18 7.13 -14.00
N ALA A 197 0.37 5.93 -13.88
CA ALA A 197 0.70 5.33 -12.60
C ALA A 197 2.16 4.93 -12.56
N LYS A 198 2.81 5.17 -11.43
CA LYS A 198 4.17 4.71 -11.14
C LYS A 198 4.21 4.14 -9.74
N LYS A 199 4.81 2.95 -9.57
CA LYS A 199 4.95 2.34 -8.26
C LYS A 199 5.83 3.22 -7.38
N LYS A 200 5.33 3.59 -6.20
CA LYS A 200 6.11 4.32 -5.22
C LYS A 200 7.05 3.32 -4.56
N ASP A 201 8.35 3.59 -4.59
CA ASP A 201 9.29 2.81 -3.81
C ASP A 201 8.90 2.91 -2.33
N PRO A 202 8.94 1.81 -1.56
CA PRO A 202 8.68 1.90 -0.14
C PRO A 202 9.69 2.88 0.43
N VAL A 203 9.19 4.02 0.93
CA VAL A 203 10.02 4.96 1.68
C VAL A 203 10.52 4.14 2.85
N GLU A 204 11.80 3.72 2.80
CA GLU A 204 12.51 3.24 3.97
C GLU A 204 12.20 4.27 5.03
N LYS A 205 11.48 3.86 6.08
CA LYS A 205 11.24 4.73 7.21
C LYS A 205 12.63 5.16 7.64
N ILE A 206 12.99 6.40 7.35
CA ILE A 206 14.17 7.04 7.90
C ILE A 206 13.85 7.02 9.39
N HIS A 207 14.29 5.97 10.09
CA HIS A 207 14.45 6.04 11.53
C HIS A 207 15.46 7.16 11.68
N MET A 208 14.98 8.33 12.11
CA MET A 208 15.89 9.23 12.78
C MET A 208 16.33 8.46 14.02
N ASP A 209 17.51 7.85 13.94
CA ASP A 209 18.21 7.32 15.09
C ASP A 209 18.54 8.54 15.97
N LEU A 210 17.55 9.00 16.75
CA LEU A 210 17.83 9.84 17.89
C LEU A 210 18.71 8.96 18.79
N PRO A 211 19.96 9.35 19.08
CA PRO A 211 20.79 8.58 19.99
C PRO A 211 20.01 8.42 21.30
N GLU A 212 19.90 7.18 21.77
CA GLU A 212 19.33 6.92 23.09
C GLU A 212 20.11 7.77 24.10
N ARG A 213 19.36 8.59 24.85
CA ARG A 213 19.93 9.40 25.91
C ARG A 213 20.44 8.44 26.99
N GLU A 214 21.75 8.25 27.06
CA GLU A 214 22.36 7.46 28.11
C GLU A 214 22.32 8.25 29.43
N TYR A 215 21.92 7.57 30.50
CA TYR A 215 21.90 8.09 31.86
C TYR A 215 22.92 7.30 32.69
N ASP A 216 23.66 7.98 33.58
CA ASP A 216 24.58 7.31 34.50
C ASP A 216 23.82 6.56 35.63
N GLU A 217 24.55 5.78 36.45
CA GLU A 217 23.99 5.06 37.60
C GLU A 217 23.30 5.98 38.64
N ASP A 218 23.58 7.28 38.58
CA ASP A 218 23.01 8.32 39.43
C ASP A 218 21.80 9.04 38.78
N GLY A 219 21.41 8.64 37.56
CA GLY A 219 20.26 9.17 36.82
C GLY A 219 20.49 10.52 36.14
N ASN A 220 21.73 10.97 36.02
CA ASN A 220 22.10 12.17 35.27
C ASN A 220 22.35 11.83 33.79
N LEU A 221 21.96 12.75 32.92
CA LEU A 221 22.16 12.63 31.48
C LEU A 221 23.67 12.69 31.17
N ILE A 222 24.22 11.63 30.57
CA ILE A 222 25.63 11.61 30.17
C ILE A 222 25.79 12.56 28.97
N PRO A 223 26.65 13.58 29.04
CA PRO A 223 26.93 14.44 27.89
C PRO A 223 27.54 13.59 26.78
N LEU A 224 27.00 13.65 25.56
CA LEU A 224 27.61 13.00 24.42
C LEU A 224 29.01 13.61 24.21
N SER A 225 30.04 12.82 24.46
CA SER A 225 31.41 13.20 24.11
C SER A 225 31.63 12.84 22.65
N ASP A 226 31.27 13.74 21.75
CA ASP A 226 31.91 13.77 20.44
C ASP A 226 33.00 14.84 20.44
N GLY A 227 34.19 14.42 20.01
CA GLY A 227 35.31 15.30 19.77
C GLY A 227 35.25 15.84 18.35
N GLN A 228 34.30 16.73 18.07
CA GLN A 228 34.40 17.64 16.93
C GLN A 228 34.76 19.04 17.40
N ASP A 229 36.05 19.35 17.19
CA ASP A 229 36.68 20.66 17.12
C ASP A 229 35.71 21.74 16.57
N MET A 230 35.15 22.53 17.49
CA MET A 230 34.55 23.82 17.20
C MET A 230 35.41 24.86 17.92
N GLY A 231 36.22 25.56 17.14
CA GLY A 231 37.26 26.47 17.60
C GLY A 231 36.79 27.43 18.69
N GLU A 232 37.61 27.54 19.72
CA GLU A 232 37.58 28.61 20.70
C GLU A 232 37.73 29.97 20.00
N GLU A 233 36.64 30.73 19.91
CA GLU A 233 36.71 32.19 19.96
C GLU A 233 35.92 32.64 21.19
N ASN A 234 36.69 32.99 22.21
CA ASN A 234 36.25 33.60 23.44
C ASN A 234 36.36 35.12 23.22
N GLU A 235 35.24 35.82 23.01
CA GLU A 235 35.14 37.24 23.31
C GLU A 235 33.96 37.46 24.26
N GLU A 236 34.35 37.84 25.48
CA GLU A 236 33.52 38.23 26.61
C GLU A 236 32.82 39.58 26.34
N ASP A 237 31.73 39.80 27.07
CA ASP A 237 31.12 41.10 27.41
C ASP A 237 29.97 41.65 26.55
N GLY A 238 28.75 41.63 27.12
CA GLY A 238 27.67 42.53 26.71
C GLY A 238 26.27 42.08 27.10
N LEU A 239 25.91 42.17 28.37
CA LEU A 239 24.52 42.08 28.86
C LEU A 239 23.61 43.06 28.09
N GLU A 240 22.57 42.57 27.41
CA GLU A 240 21.29 43.29 27.25
C GLU A 240 20.17 42.35 26.76
N ASN A 241 19.42 41.84 27.74
CA ASN A 241 17.96 41.77 27.77
C ASN A 241 17.19 41.84 26.42
N ASP A 242 16.64 40.71 25.95
CA ASP A 242 15.39 40.74 25.19
C ASP A 242 14.59 39.42 25.32
N ASP A 243 14.03 39.22 26.51
CA ASP A 243 12.95 38.25 26.74
C ASP A 243 11.62 38.80 26.15
N THR A 244 11.50 38.91 24.82
CA THR A 244 10.21 39.34 24.19
C THR A 244 9.80 38.60 22.92
N TYR A 245 9.96 37.28 22.82
CA TYR A 245 9.43 36.58 21.63
C TYR A 245 8.58 35.32 21.84
N PHE A 246 8.46 34.75 23.04
CA PHE A 246 7.62 33.56 23.20
C PHE A 246 6.92 33.48 24.56
N SER A 247 6.05 34.44 24.87
CA SER A 247 5.18 34.34 26.06
C SER A 247 3.77 34.93 25.87
N SER A 248 3.20 34.80 24.68
CA SER A 248 1.78 35.15 24.47
C SER A 248 1.13 34.25 23.43
N LEU A 249 0.81 33.01 23.81
CA LEU A 249 -0.29 32.23 23.24
C LEU A 249 -0.62 31.09 24.21
N THR A 250 -1.16 31.46 25.37
CA THR A 250 -2.01 30.59 26.18
C THR A 250 -3.47 31.00 25.99
N PRO A 251 -4.41 30.05 26.17
CA PRO A 251 -5.65 29.99 25.43
C PRO A 251 -6.84 30.49 26.26
N GLU A 252 -7.40 31.64 25.89
CA GLU A 252 -8.76 32.04 26.28
C GLU A 252 -9.40 32.76 25.08
N ALA A 253 -9.95 31.99 24.15
CA ALA A 253 -10.92 32.51 23.21
C ALA A 253 -12.30 32.22 23.78
N ASP A 254 -12.88 33.26 24.40
CA ASP A 254 -14.30 33.37 24.73
C ASP A 254 -15.15 32.91 23.55
N VAL A 255 -15.87 31.80 23.73
CA VAL A 255 -16.98 31.42 22.85
C VAL A 255 -18.10 32.40 23.16
N LYS A 256 -18.12 33.50 22.42
CA LYS A 256 -19.23 34.45 22.44
C LYS A 256 -20.34 33.87 21.57
N ASP A 257 -21.38 33.39 22.22
CA ASP A 257 -22.66 33.00 21.60
C ASP A 257 -23.12 34.13 20.66
N LEU A 258 -22.99 33.89 19.35
CA LEU A 258 -23.63 34.69 18.32
C LEU A 258 -24.93 33.97 17.98
N GLU A 259 -26.00 34.43 18.63
CA GLU A 259 -27.37 34.11 18.29
C GLU A 259 -27.59 34.31 16.78
N GLU A 260 -28.10 33.24 16.18
CA GLU A 260 -28.54 33.10 14.80
C GLU A 260 -29.73 34.01 14.54
N GLU A 261 -29.48 35.29 14.21
CA GLU A 261 -30.48 36.13 13.55
C GLU A 261 -30.65 35.66 12.10
N GLY A 262 -31.74 34.93 11.88
CA GLY A 262 -32.20 34.47 10.58
C GLY A 262 -32.42 35.63 9.61
N LEU A 263 -31.51 35.73 8.64
CA LEU A 263 -31.69 36.57 7.46
C LEU A 263 -32.33 35.70 6.37
N SER A 264 -33.66 35.64 6.39
CA SER A 264 -34.47 35.05 5.31
C SER A 264 -34.27 35.86 4.03
N ILE A 265 -33.47 35.33 3.10
CA ILE A 265 -33.41 35.85 1.74
C ILE A 265 -34.66 35.35 1.03
N GLU A 266 -35.51 36.32 0.67
CA GLU A 266 -36.79 36.18 -0.02
C GLU A 266 -36.62 35.49 -1.39
N ASP A 267 -37.54 34.57 -1.67
CA ASP A 267 -37.79 33.98 -2.99
C ASP A 267 -37.97 35.08 -4.05
N VAL A 268 -36.97 35.24 -4.92
CA VAL A 268 -37.18 35.93 -6.20
C VAL A 268 -37.77 34.91 -7.17
N ASN A 269 -39.10 34.90 -7.21
CA ASN A 269 -39.90 34.15 -8.18
C ASN A 269 -39.76 34.82 -9.56
N GLU A 270 -38.81 34.34 -10.35
CA GLU A 270 -38.68 34.67 -11.77
C GLU A 270 -39.73 33.86 -12.54
N SER A 271 -40.84 34.52 -12.88
CA SER A 271 -41.90 33.96 -13.73
C SER A 271 -41.80 34.59 -15.11
N GLU A 272 -41.08 33.92 -16.00
CA GLU A 272 -41.32 33.97 -17.44
C GLU A 272 -41.88 32.61 -17.84
N ASP A 273 -43.16 32.59 -18.26
CA ASP A 273 -43.60 31.81 -19.41
C ASP A 273 -45.04 32.18 -19.81
N GLU A 274 -45.25 32.03 -21.10
CA GLU A 274 -46.25 32.58 -22.02
C GLU A 274 -47.69 32.04 -21.83
N GLU A 275 -48.71 32.82 -22.23
CA GLU A 275 -49.67 32.50 -23.32
C GLU A 275 -51.01 33.29 -23.22
N GLU A 276 -51.53 33.59 -24.43
CA GLU A 276 -52.81 34.23 -24.84
C GLU A 276 -52.92 35.77 -24.90
#